data_AF-A0A383B9V5-F1
#
_entry.id   AF-A0A383B9V5-F1
#
_cell.length_a   1.000
_cell.length_b   1.000
_cell.length_c   1.000
_cell.angle_alpha   90.00
_cell.angle_beta   90.00
_cell.angle_gamma   90.00
#
_symmetry.space_group_name_H-M   'P 1'
#
loop_
_entity.id
_entity.type
_entity.pdbx_description
1 polymer ?
#
loop_
_entity_poly.entity_id
_entity_poly.type
_entity_poly.pdbx_seq_one_letter_code
_entity_poly.pdbx_strand_id
1 'polypeptide(L)' 'MNNEWLNAYVLHRRPYRETSYIVDFFTLEEGRVSAVAKGVKNSKSDKKSL' A
#
# COMPACT_ATOMS: atom_id res chain seq x y z
N MET A 1 11.49 17.50 -3.24
CA MET A 1 10.40 16.74 -2.58
C MET A 1 11.11 15.78 -1.64
N ASN A 2 11.06 16.05 -0.34
CA ASN A 2 11.70 15.18 0.64
C ASN A 2 10.83 13.93 0.77
N ASN A 3 11.43 12.77 0.54
CA ASN A 3 10.76 11.48 0.70
C ASN A 3 11.00 11.01 2.14
N GLU A 4 10.10 11.40 3.03
CA GLU A 4 10.06 10.87 4.39
C GLU A 4 9.45 9.46 4.36
N TRP A 5 10.16 8.51 4.96
CA TRP A 5 9.74 7.12 5.02
C TRP A 5 9.00 6.90 6.33
N LEU A 6 7.74 6.50 6.23
CA LEU A 6 6.91 6.20 7.41
C LEU A 6 6.98 4.71 7.71
N ASN A 7 7.10 4.38 9.01
CA ASN A 7 6.90 3.01 9.47
C ASN A 7 5.41 2.72 9.56
N ALA A 8 4.96 1.66 8.88
CA ALA A 8 3.55 1.34 8.78
C ALA A 8 3.30 -0.16 8.75
N TYR A 9 2.14 -0.57 9.26
CA TYR A 9 1.60 -1.91 9.12
C TYR A 9 0.41 -1.90 8.15
N VAL A 10 0.29 -2.97 7.35
CA VAL A 10 -0.88 -3.17 6.49
C VAL A 10 -2.02 -3.73 7.35
N LEU A 11 -3.15 -3.04 7.35
CA LEU A 11 -4.37 -3.52 8.00
C LEU A 11 -5.18 -4.38 7.04
N HIS A 12 -5.59 -3.79 5.92
CA HIS A 12 -6.45 -4.43 4.94
C HIS A 12 -6.03 -4.04 3.53
N ARG A 13 -6.21 -4.97 2.60
CA ARG A 13 -6.09 -4.72 1.16
C ARG A 13 -7.38 -5.15 0.47
N ARG A 14 -7.85 -4.34 -0.48
CA ARG A 14 -9.01 -4.64 -1.32
C ARG A 14 -8.67 -4.44 -2.79
N PRO A 15 -9.11 -5.35 -3.68
CA PRO A 15 -8.84 -5.24 -5.10
C PRO A 15 -9.37 -3.91 -5.63
N TYR A 16 -8.53 -3.21 -6.39
CA TYR A 16 -8.90 -1.92 -6.98
C TYR A 16 -8.40 -1.83 -8.42
N ARG A 17 -9.33 -1.67 -9.37
CA ARG A 17 -9.03 -1.71 -10.81
C ARG A 17 -8.38 -3.03 -11.23
N GLU A 18 -7.94 -3.10 -12.47
CA GLU A 18 -7.42 -4.33 -13.05
C GLU A 18 -6.11 -4.79 -12.41
N THR A 19 -5.22 -3.86 -12.04
CA THR A 19 -3.83 -4.15 -11.63
C THR A 19 -3.42 -3.59 -10.26
N SER A 20 -4.33 -2.98 -9.52
CA SER A 20 -4.00 -2.23 -8.29
C SER A 20 -4.76 -2.75 -7.07
N TYR A 21 -4.33 -2.31 -5.89
CA TYR A 21 -5.05 -2.50 -4.62
C TYR A 21 -5.24 -1.15 -3.94
N ILE A 22 -6.34 -1.01 -3.20
CA ILE A 22 -6.40 -0.02 -2.12
C ILE A 22 -5.92 -0.74 -0.87
N VAL A 23 -4.99 -0.12 -0.15
CA VAL A 23 -4.37 -0.65 1.05
C VAL A 23 -4.53 0.37 2.16
N ASP A 24 -5.07 -0.08 3.29
CA ASP A 24 -5.16 0.70 4.50
C ASP A 24 -3.93 0.40 5.37
N PHE A 25 -3.15 1.44 5.63
CA PHE A 25 -1.96 1.43 6.45
C PHE A 25 -2.25 2.02 7.83
N PHE A 26 -1.59 1.48 8.85
CA PHE A 26 -1.52 2.09 10.17
C PHE A 26 -0.08 2.52 10.42
N THR A 27 0.13 3.84 10.38
CA THR A 27 1.41 4.50 10.60
C THR A 27 1.50 5.01 12.03
N LEU A 28 2.71 5.13 12.55
CA LEU A 28 2.93 5.73 13.87
C LEU A 28 2.68 7.24 13.89
N GLU A 29 3.00 7.93 12.79
CA GLU A 29 3.05 9.39 12.72
C GLU A 29 1.73 10.02 12.26
N GLU A 30 1.07 9.44 11.26
CA GLU A 30 -0.20 9.95 10.69
C GLU A 30 -1.41 9.10 11.08
N GLY A 31 -1.22 8.01 11.83
CA GLY A 31 -2.28 7.06 12.15
C GLY A 31 -2.73 6.29 10.91
N ARG A 32 -4.06 6.19 10.70
CA ARG A 32 -4.62 5.39 9.59
C ARG A 32 -4.59 6.13 8.26
N VAL A 33 -3.85 5.61 7.29
CA VAL A 33 -3.69 6.17 5.94
C VAL A 33 -4.18 5.17 4.89
N SER A 34 -5.02 5.59 3.95
CA SER A 34 -5.46 4.73 2.84
C SER A 34 -4.73 5.13 1.56
N ALA A 35 -4.05 4.19 0.89
CA ALA A 35 -3.29 4.46 -0.31
C ALA A 35 -3.56 3.45 -1.43
N VAL A 36 -3.30 3.86 -2.67
CA VAL A 36 -3.43 2.98 -3.85
C VAL A 36 -2.08 2.39 -4.22
N ALA A 37 -1.96 1.08 -4.03
CA ALA A 37 -0.81 0.30 -4.46
C ALA A 37 -0.97 -0.06 -5.95
N LYS A 38 -0.42 0.78 -6.83
CA LYS A 38 -0.50 0.62 -8.28
C LYS A 38 0.39 -0.51 -8.79
N GLY A 39 -0.12 -1.33 -9.70
CA GLY A 39 0.66 -2.34 -10.42
C GLY A 39 1.07 -3.57 -9.61
N VAL A 40 0.61 -3.70 -8.36
CA VAL A 40 0.96 -4.79 -7.45
C VAL A 40 0.40 -6.14 -7.90
N LYS A 41 -0.67 -6.17 -8.69
CA LYS A 41 -1.26 -7.42 -9.17
C LYS A 41 -0.41 -8.13 -10.24
N ASN A 42 0.50 -7.43 -10.92
CA ASN A 42 1.29 -8.01 -12.00
C ASN A 42 2.33 -9.00 -11.44
N SER A 43 2.44 -10.20 -12.04
CA SER A 43 3.26 -11.32 -11.54
C SER A 43 4.75 -11.06 -11.38
N LYS A 44 5.27 -9.94 -11.91
CA LYS A 44 6.68 -9.52 -11.73
C LYS A 44 6.92 -8.62 -10.52
N SER A 45 5.88 -8.24 -9.77
CA SER A 45 6.04 -7.39 -8.61
C SER A 45 6.21 -8.23 -7.34
N ASP A 46 7.41 -8.17 -6.73
CA ASP A 46 7.73 -8.74 -5.41
C ASP A 46 6.79 -8.24 -4.29
N LYS A 47 6.04 -7.18 -4.59
CA LYS A 47 5.08 -6.51 -3.71
C LYS A 47 3.74 -7.25 -3.58
N LYS A 48 3.61 -8.46 -4.15
CA LYS A 48 2.40 -9.29 -4.02
C LYS A 48 2.11 -9.72 -2.57
N SER A 49 3.14 -9.82 -1.73
CA SER A 49 3.05 -10.26 -0.34
C SER A 49 3.01 -9.12 0.68
N LEU A 50 2.87 -7.85 0.23
CA LEU A 50 2.66 -6.71 1.12
C LEU A 50 1.44 -6.91 2.02
#